data_AF-A0A419KXQ5-F1
#
_entry.id   AF-A0A419KXQ5-F1
#
_cell.length_a   1.000
_cell.length_b   1.000
_cell.length_c   1.000
_cell.angle_alpha   90.00
_cell.angle_beta   90.00
_cell.angle_gamma   90.00
#
_symmetry.space_group_name_H-M   'P 1'
#
loop_
_entity.id
_entity.type
_entity.pdbx_description
1 polymer ?
#
loop_
_entity_poly.entity_id
_entity_poly.type
_entity_poly.pdbx_seq_one_letter_code
_entity_poly.pdbx_strand_id
1 'polypeptide(L)' 'MTACPYCHTQLDQYQPMVERRLNEKFGIPTFLFTQILGLCMGLSPEEVGLHMNRVSPSKILDFIR' A
#
# COMPACT_ATOMS: atom_id res chain seq x y z
N MET A 1 6.01 -3.09 -3.57
CA MET A 1 6.20 -3.63 -2.21
C MET A 1 7.54 -3.17 -1.66
N THR A 2 7.67 -3.03 -0.35
CA THR A 2 8.95 -2.72 0.32
C THR A 2 9.15 -3.67 1.50
N ALA A 3 10.40 -3.94 1.86
CA ALA A 3 10.75 -4.67 3.08
C ALA A 3 11.16 -3.74 4.23
N CYS A 4 11.16 -2.42 4.00
CA CYS A 4 11.56 -1.41 4.96
C CYS A 4 10.34 -0.54 5.33
N PRO A 5 9.98 -0.44 6.63
CA PRO A 5 8.87 0.39 7.08
C PRO A 5 9.03 1.86 6.68
N TYR A 6 10.26 2.38 6.74
CA TYR A 6 10.52 3.76 6.35
C TYR A 6 10.27 3.98 4.85
N CYS A 7 10.72 3.06 3.98
CA CYS A 7 10.47 3.15 2.55
C CYS A 7 8.97 3.03 2.21
N HIS A 8 8.24 2.18 2.94
CA HIS A 8 6.78 2.12 2.82
C HIS A 8 6.14 3.47 3.12
N THR A 9 6.45 4.04 4.29
CA THR A 9 5.95 5.35 4.71
C THR A 9 6.31 6.45 3.70
N GLN A 10 7.53 6.46 3.16
CA GLN A 10 7.93 7.46 2.16
C GLN A 10 7.06 7.39 0.90
N LEU A 11 6.90 6.20 0.31
CA LEU A 11 6.10 6.05 -0.91
C LEU A 11 4.61 6.36 -0.66
N ASP A 12 4.06 5.80 0.42
CA ASP A 12 2.64 5.95 0.75
C ASP A 12 2.26 7.40 1.11
N GLN A 13 3.14 8.10 1.84
CA GLN A 13 2.85 9.46 2.30
C GLN A 13 3.13 10.53 1.25
N TYR A 14 4.20 10.39 0.45
CA TYR A 14 4.61 11.41 -0.51
C TYR A 14 3.97 11.24 -1.88
N GLN A 15 3.48 10.06 -2.26
CA GLN A 15 2.81 9.88 -3.55
C GLN A 15 1.66 10.90 -3.75
N PRO A 16 0.73 11.14 -2.81
CA PRO A 16 -0.29 12.18 -2.97
C PRO A 16 0.26 13.60 -3.09
N MET A 17 1.47 13.86 -2.59
CA MET A 17 2.13 15.17 -2.74
C MET A 17 2.72 15.31 -4.15
N VAL A 18 3.37 14.26 -4.67
CA VAL A 18 3.92 14.23 -6.02
C VAL A 18 2.81 14.30 -7.07
N GLU A 19 1.72 13.54 -6.88
CA GLU A 19 0.54 13.59 -7.75
C GLU A 19 -0.03 15.02 -7.87
N ARG A 20 -0.08 15.76 -6.75
CA ARG A 20 -0.52 17.16 -6.74
C ARG A 20 0.45 18.08 -7.48
N ARG A 21 1.76 17.86 -7.31
CA ARG A 21 2.80 18.69 -7.96
C ARG A 21 2.85 18.49 -9.47
N LEU A 22 2.63 17.26 -9.93
CA LEU A 22 2.69 16.89 -11.35
C LEU A 22 1.33 16.97 -12.05
N ASN A 23 0.25 17.20 -11.30
CA ASN A 23 -1.13 17.14 -11.79
C ASN A 23 -1.45 15.81 -12.52
N GLU A 24 -0.93 14.71 -11.97
CA GLU A 24 -1.05 13.36 -12.50
C GLU A 24 -1.46 12.40 -11.38
N LYS A 25 -2.26 11.38 -11.71
CA LYS A 25 -2.69 10.34 -10.76
C LYS A 25 -2.00 9.04 -11.08
N PHE A 26 -1.14 8.57 -10.16
CA PHE A 26 -0.48 7.28 -10.29
C PHE A 26 -1.35 6.17 -9.70
N GLY A 27 -1.92 6.41 -8.51
CA GLY A 27 -2.74 5.41 -7.81
C GLY A 27 -2.04 4.06 -7.65
N ILE A 28 -0.71 4.07 -7.46
CA ILE A 28 0.13 2.89 -7.25
C ILE A 28 0.02 2.45 -5.79
N PRO A 29 -0.47 1.25 -5.49
CA PRO A 29 -0.53 0.75 -4.11
C PRO A 29 0.85 0.47 -3.53
N THR A 30 1.06 0.87 -2.27
CA THR A 30 2.30 0.55 -1.54
C THR A 30 2.01 -0.48 -0.45
N PHE A 31 2.74 -1.60 -0.46
CA PHE A 31 2.62 -2.66 0.55
C PHE A 31 3.93 -2.86 1.29
N LEU A 32 3.85 -2.98 2.60
CA LEU A 32 4.94 -3.53 3.40
C LEU A 32 4.92 -5.06 3.27
N PHE A 33 6.09 -5.68 3.16
CA PHE A 33 6.24 -7.12 2.97
C PHE A 33 5.44 -7.95 3.99
N THR A 34 5.42 -7.53 5.25
CA THR A 34 4.68 -8.21 6.32
C THR A 34 3.16 -8.17 6.13
N GLN A 35 2.61 -7.12 5.49
CA GLN A 35 1.18 -7.04 5.19
C GLN A 35 0.80 -8.13 4.17
N ILE A 36 1.60 -8.31 3.12
CA ILE A 36 1.38 -9.36 2.12
C ILE A 36 1.58 -10.74 2.74
N LEU A 37 2.64 -10.92 3.53
CA LEU A 37 2.89 -12.19 4.21
C LEU A 37 1.71 -12.58 5.11
N GLY A 38 1.16 -11.63 5.87
CA GLY A 38 -0.01 -11.86 6.71
C GLY A 38 -1.22 -12.31 5.91
N LEU A 39 -1.51 -11.67 4.77
CA LEU A 39 -2.58 -12.10 3.86
C LEU A 39 -2.37 -13.54 3.37
N CYS A 40 -1.14 -13.89 2.96
CA CYS A 40 -0.81 -15.24 2.52
C CYS A 40 -0.94 -16.30 3.64
N MET A 41 -0.79 -15.88 4.90
CA MET A 41 -1.00 -16.72 6.08
C MET A 41 -2.48 -16.82 6.49
N GLY A 42 -3.40 -16.20 5.73
CA GLY A 42 -4.84 -16.24 5.97
C GLY A 42 -5.36 -15.14 6.90
N LEU A 43 -4.55 -14.14 7.24
CA LEU A 43 -5.02 -12.96 7.97
C LEU A 43 -5.89 -12.08 7.07
N SER A 44 -6.87 -11.43 7.67
CA SER A 44 -7.74 -10.47 6.98
C SER A 44 -7.02 -9.15 6.65
N PRO A 45 -7.50 -8.39 5.64
CA PRO A 45 -7.00 -7.04 5.34
C PRO A 45 -6.98 -6.08 6.53
N GLU A 46 -7.91 -6.27 7.48
CA GLU A 46 -8.01 -5.47 8.69
C GLU A 46 -6.86 -5.79 9.67
N GLU A 47 -6.57 -7.09 9.87
CA GLU A 47 -5.49 -7.56 10.76
C GLU A 47 -4.11 -7.16 10.27
N VAL A 48 -3.91 -7.08 8.95
CA VAL A 48 -2.65 -6.59 8.36
C VAL A 48 -2.59 -5.07 8.21
N GLY A 49 -3.62 -4.34 8.70
CA GLY A 49 -3.62 -2.88 8.76
C GLY A 49 -3.65 -2.20 7.40
N LEU A 50 -4.25 -2.80 6.37
CA LEU A 50 -4.30 -2.20 5.02
C LEU A 50 -5.13 -0.92 4.95
N HIS A 51 -6.08 -0.73 5.87
CA HIS A 51 -6.85 0.51 6.01
C HIS A 51 -5.97 1.71 6.46
N MET A 52 -4.77 1.45 6.97
CA MET A 52 -3.84 2.49 7.42
C MET A 52 -3.00 3.08 6.27
N ASN A 53 -2.95 2.41 5.12
CA ASN A 53 -2.23 2.90 3.94
C ASN A 53 -2.97 4.12 3.36
N ARG A 54 -2.25 5.21 3.06
CA ARG A 54 -2.83 6.41 2.42
C ARG A 54 -3.29 6.14 1.00
N VAL A 55 -2.56 5.30 0.26
CA VAL A 55 -2.94 4.92 -1.09
C VAL A 55 -3.69 3.61 -1.05
N SER A 56 -4.90 3.61 -1.62
CA SER A 56 -5.80 2.46 -1.56
C SER A 56 -5.17 1.19 -2.16
N PRO A 57 -5.18 0.05 -1.42
CA PRO A 57 -4.68 -1.23 -1.92
C PRO A 57 -5.66 -2.02 -2.79
N SER A 58 -6.89 -1.52 -3.02
CA SER A 58 -7.99 -2.25 -3.66
C SER A 58 -7.61 -2.96 -4.96
N LYS A 59 -6.92 -2.25 -5.87
CA LYS A 59 -6.56 -2.79 -7.20
C LYS A 59 -5.75 -4.08 -7.14
N ILE A 60 -4.90 -4.22 -6.11
CA ILE A 60 -4.06 -5.41 -5.95
C ILE A 60 -4.80 -6.48 -5.14
N LEU A 61 -5.61 -6.09 -4.15
CA LEU A 61 -6.45 -7.04 -3.43
C LEU A 61 -7.46 -7.75 -4.34
N ASP A 62 -8.00 -7.05 -5.33
CA ASP A 62 -8.90 -7.63 -6.33
C ASP A 62 -8.19 -8.59 -7.29
N PHE A 63 -6.87 -8.45 -7.46
CA PHE A 63 -6.06 -9.34 -8.30
C PHE A 63 -5.63 -10.63 -7.59
N ILE A 64 -5.52 -10.61 -6.25
CA ILE A 64 -5.05 -11.75 -5.45
C ILE A 64 -6.22 -12.66 -5.03
N ARG A 65 -7.47 -12.19 -5.17
CA ARG A 65 -8.69 -12.99 -4.98
C ARG A 65 -9.04 -13.80 -6.22
#